data_AF-A0A117R286-F1
#
_entry.id   AF-A0A117R286-F1
#
_cell.length_a   1.000
_cell.length_b   1.000
_cell.length_c   1.000
_cell.angle_alpha   90.00
_cell.angle_beta   90.00
_cell.angle_gamma   90.00
#
_symmetry.space_group_name_H-M   'P 1'
#
loop_
_entity.id
_entity.type
_entity.pdbx_description
1 polymer ?
#
loop_
_entity_poly.entity_id
_entity_poly.type
_entity_poly.pdbx_seq_one_letter_code
_entity_poly.pdbx_strand_id
1 'polypeptide(L)'
;MAKPISASKMVELLRAEGLKVHEVRNWRTHNRNTKGPWGPANGVMIHHTVTSGTAASVDICYDGYSGLPGPLCHGVIDKKGEVHLVGNGRANHAGLGDSDVLRAVVDESVLPGDNEADTDGNRHFYGFECINLGNGKDPWPEAQKEAIEKVAAAICRHHGWSERSVIGHKEWQPGKQDPRGFTMDGMRKRIADRLGGKDPAPDPRPTPSKPSYVPFPGADFFHLGQKSPIITAMGRRLVAEGCGHYEEGPGPEWTEADRKSYRAWQHKLHFRGRDADGIPGKASWDKLKVPVS
;
A
#
# COMPACT_ATOMS: atom_id res chain seq x y z
N MET A 1 -18.81 -22.86 -12.83
CA MET A 1 -19.01 -21.53 -12.21
C MET A 1 -18.73 -21.65 -10.72
N ALA A 2 -17.87 -20.80 -10.15
CA ALA A 2 -17.45 -20.95 -8.76
C ALA A 2 -18.56 -20.53 -7.78
N LYS A 3 -18.88 -21.43 -6.85
CA LYS A 3 -19.85 -21.17 -5.78
C LYS A 3 -19.21 -20.25 -4.74
N PRO A 4 -19.89 -19.21 -4.24
CA PRO A 4 -19.31 -18.38 -3.20
C PRO A 4 -18.92 -19.16 -1.93
N ILE A 5 -17.79 -18.75 -1.33
CA ILE A 5 -17.26 -19.31 -0.08
C ILE A 5 -18.23 -19.01 1.06
N SER A 6 -18.52 -20.00 1.91
CA SER A 6 -19.32 -19.77 3.11
C SER A 6 -18.49 -19.03 4.18
N ALA A 7 -19.13 -18.27 5.07
CA ALA A 7 -18.42 -17.54 6.13
C ALA A 7 -17.48 -18.43 6.97
N SER A 8 -17.93 -19.63 7.36
CA SER A 8 -17.08 -20.57 8.12
C SER A 8 -15.87 -21.02 7.32
N LYS A 9 -16.05 -21.32 6.03
CA LYS A 9 -14.94 -21.75 5.17
C LYS A 9 -13.97 -20.60 4.90
N MET A 10 -14.45 -19.35 4.78
CA MET A 10 -13.57 -18.18 4.64
C MET A 10 -12.61 -18.05 5.83
N VAL A 11 -13.12 -18.14 7.06
CA VAL A 11 -12.27 -18.07 8.27
C VAL A 11 -11.25 -19.20 8.30
N GLU A 12 -11.67 -20.42 7.96
CA GLU A 12 -10.78 -21.59 7.89
C GLU A 12 -9.64 -21.37 6.89
N LEU A 13 -9.97 -20.97 5.66
CA LEU A 13 -9.00 -20.74 4.59
C LEU A 13 -7.98 -19.66 4.94
N LEU A 14 -8.46 -18.51 5.45
CA LEU A 14 -7.57 -17.40 5.80
C LEU A 14 -6.64 -17.76 6.96
N ARG A 15 -7.15 -18.45 7.99
CA ARG A 15 -6.31 -18.92 9.11
C ARG A 15 -5.32 -19.99 8.66
N ALA A 16 -5.71 -20.89 7.77
CA ALA A 16 -4.82 -21.89 7.19
C ALA A 16 -3.67 -21.24 6.39
N GLU A 17 -3.91 -20.08 5.77
CA GLU A 17 -2.85 -19.27 5.13
C GLU A 17 -1.99 -18.46 6.13
N GLY A 18 -2.18 -18.66 7.44
CA GLY A 18 -1.41 -18.00 8.49
C GLY A 18 -1.83 -16.56 8.77
N LEU A 19 -3.04 -16.14 8.40
CA LEU A 19 -3.57 -14.82 8.72
C LEU A 19 -4.18 -14.78 10.12
N LYS A 20 -3.99 -13.66 10.81
CA LYS A 20 -4.77 -13.33 12.00
C LYS A 20 -6.10 -12.71 11.55
N VAL A 21 -7.19 -13.42 11.86
CA VAL A 21 -8.55 -13.08 11.40
C VAL A 21 -9.43 -12.68 12.59
N HIS A 22 -10.01 -11.49 12.48
CA HIS A 22 -11.02 -10.95 13.38
C HIS A 22 -12.40 -11.02 12.72
N GLU A 23 -13.37 -11.50 13.48
CA GLU A 23 -14.76 -11.59 13.06
C GLU A 23 -15.53 -10.39 13.61
N VAL A 24 -15.98 -9.48 12.74
CA VAL A 24 -16.61 -8.22 13.17
C VAL A 24 -18.11 -8.39 13.30
N ARG A 25 -18.64 -8.21 14.51
CA ARG A 25 -20.10 -8.17 14.79
C ARG A 25 -20.81 -9.37 14.14
N ASN A 26 -21.84 -9.15 13.31
CA ASN A 26 -22.58 -10.21 12.61
C ASN A 26 -22.12 -10.42 11.14
N TRP A 27 -20.85 -10.16 10.81
CA TRP A 27 -20.31 -10.19 9.42
C TRP A 27 -20.74 -11.41 8.59
N ARG A 28 -20.88 -12.58 9.24
CA ARG A 28 -21.27 -13.85 8.61
C ARG A 28 -22.59 -13.78 7.84
N THR A 29 -23.48 -12.90 8.26
CA THR A 29 -24.80 -12.64 7.67
C THR A 29 -24.98 -11.19 7.19
N HIS A 30 -23.95 -10.34 7.35
CA HIS A 30 -24.00 -8.94 6.92
C HIS A 30 -23.69 -8.85 5.42
N ASN A 31 -24.68 -8.51 4.61
CA ASN A 31 -24.56 -8.43 3.16
C ASN A 31 -25.71 -7.62 2.53
N ARG A 32 -25.62 -7.48 1.22
CA ARG A 32 -26.54 -6.77 0.34
C ARG A 32 -27.24 -7.72 -0.63
N ASN A 33 -27.44 -9.00 -0.28
CA ASN A 33 -28.05 -9.99 -1.18
C ASN A 33 -29.48 -9.59 -1.62
N THR A 34 -30.17 -8.76 -0.86
CA THR A 34 -31.48 -8.21 -1.25
C THR A 34 -31.42 -7.19 -2.40
N LYS A 35 -30.22 -6.73 -2.78
CA LYS A 35 -29.99 -5.79 -3.90
C LYS A 35 -29.62 -6.48 -5.21
N GLY A 36 -29.41 -7.79 -5.19
CA GLY A 36 -29.04 -8.54 -6.38
C GLY A 36 -28.38 -9.86 -6.04
N PRO A 37 -28.16 -10.73 -7.04
CA PRO A 37 -27.51 -12.01 -6.84
C PRO A 37 -26.11 -11.85 -6.24
N TRP A 38 -25.70 -12.88 -5.50
CA TRP A 38 -24.32 -13.07 -5.08
C TRP A 38 -23.77 -14.31 -5.76
N GLY A 39 -22.73 -14.12 -6.56
CA GLY A 39 -22.15 -15.16 -7.39
C GLY A 39 -22.78 -15.29 -8.79
N PRO A 40 -22.19 -16.12 -9.66
CA PRO A 40 -20.95 -16.87 -9.41
C PRO A 40 -19.77 -15.94 -9.12
N ALA A 41 -18.89 -16.36 -8.20
CA ALA A 41 -17.70 -15.58 -7.89
C ALA A 41 -16.64 -15.84 -8.96
N ASN A 42 -15.81 -14.85 -9.25
CA ASN A 42 -14.83 -14.89 -10.33
C ASN A 42 -13.46 -14.37 -9.92
N GLY A 43 -13.36 -13.56 -8.86
CA GLY A 43 -12.06 -13.04 -8.45
C GLY A 43 -12.03 -12.34 -7.10
N VAL A 44 -10.87 -11.79 -6.79
CA VAL A 44 -10.59 -10.97 -5.61
C VAL A 44 -10.29 -9.56 -6.07
N MET A 45 -10.91 -8.55 -5.45
CA MET A 45 -10.68 -7.15 -5.77
C MET A 45 -10.01 -6.44 -4.60
N ILE A 46 -8.88 -5.79 -4.88
CA ILE A 46 -8.09 -5.07 -3.87
C ILE A 46 -8.38 -3.58 -3.96
N HIS A 47 -8.66 -2.98 -2.80
CA HIS A 47 -8.98 -1.57 -2.64
C HIS A 47 -8.03 -0.91 -1.62
N HIS A 48 -7.97 0.43 -1.65
CA HIS A 48 -7.61 1.20 -0.47
C HIS A 48 -8.82 1.94 0.09
N THR A 49 -8.83 2.15 1.40
CA THR A 49 -10.00 2.72 2.08
C THR A 49 -10.11 4.23 1.98
N VAL A 50 -9.01 4.95 1.72
CA VAL A 50 -8.91 6.42 1.88
C VAL A 50 -9.20 6.85 3.32
N THR A 51 -8.82 6.00 4.29
CA THR A 51 -9.03 6.25 5.72
C THR A 51 -7.76 5.98 6.53
N SER A 52 -7.83 6.29 7.83
CA SER A 52 -6.77 5.99 8.79
C SER A 52 -7.37 5.48 10.10
N GLY A 53 -6.57 4.70 10.84
CA GLY A 53 -6.96 4.11 12.13
C GLY A 53 -7.83 2.85 11.97
N THR A 54 -7.40 1.75 12.58
CA THR A 54 -8.06 0.44 12.39
C THR A 54 -9.54 0.43 12.75
N ALA A 55 -9.92 0.91 13.94
CA ALA A 55 -11.32 0.86 14.38
C ALA A 55 -12.24 1.66 13.45
N ALA A 56 -11.87 2.91 13.14
CA ALA A 56 -12.67 3.77 12.27
C ALA A 56 -12.80 3.21 10.84
N SER A 57 -11.71 2.66 10.27
CA SER A 57 -11.74 2.01 8.96
C SER A 57 -12.62 0.75 8.95
N VAL A 58 -12.56 -0.07 10.00
CA VAL A 58 -13.41 -1.27 10.12
C VAL A 58 -14.87 -0.88 10.26
N ASP A 59 -15.18 0.12 11.09
CA ASP A 59 -16.55 0.59 11.30
C ASP A 59 -17.14 1.16 10.02
N ILE A 60 -16.44 2.04 9.29
CA ILE A 60 -16.97 2.58 8.03
C ILE A 60 -17.10 1.51 6.94
N CYS A 61 -16.20 0.53 6.86
CA CYS A 61 -16.34 -0.58 5.91
C CYS A 61 -17.49 -1.52 6.29
N TYR A 62 -17.80 -1.67 7.57
CA TYR A 62 -18.93 -2.46 8.03
C TYR A 62 -20.27 -1.71 7.82
N ASP A 63 -20.37 -0.48 8.34
CA ASP A 63 -21.63 0.29 8.38
C ASP A 63 -21.92 0.96 7.03
N GLY A 64 -20.88 1.39 6.32
CA GLY A 64 -20.96 2.30 5.18
C GLY A 64 -21.43 3.69 5.60
N TYR A 65 -22.03 4.41 4.66
CA TYR A 65 -22.61 5.73 4.89
C TYR A 65 -23.88 5.92 4.05
N SER A 66 -24.60 7.03 4.23
CA SER A 66 -25.91 7.25 3.59
C SER A 66 -25.91 7.08 2.07
N GLY A 67 -24.85 7.54 1.40
CA GLY A 67 -24.67 7.41 -0.05
C GLY A 67 -24.16 6.04 -0.51
N LEU A 68 -23.56 5.25 0.37
CA LEU A 68 -23.04 3.91 0.08
C LEU A 68 -23.16 3.04 1.34
N PRO A 69 -24.32 2.41 1.58
CA PRO A 69 -24.49 1.66 2.82
C PRO A 69 -23.73 0.34 2.76
N GLY A 70 -23.22 -0.11 3.90
CA GLY A 70 -22.35 -1.28 4.01
C GLY A 70 -23.05 -2.63 3.81
N PRO A 71 -22.27 -3.73 3.84
CA PRO A 71 -20.81 -3.72 3.95
C PRO A 71 -20.15 -3.23 2.66
N LEU A 72 -19.03 -2.51 2.80
CA LEU A 72 -18.24 -1.96 1.70
C LEU A 72 -17.16 -2.91 1.19
N CYS A 73 -17.06 -4.10 1.78
CA CYS A 73 -16.12 -5.16 1.38
C CYS A 73 -16.44 -6.45 2.15
N HIS A 74 -15.68 -7.51 1.89
CA HIS A 74 -15.74 -8.75 2.67
C HIS A 74 -14.79 -8.70 3.87
N GLY A 75 -13.63 -8.06 3.71
CA GLY A 75 -12.67 -7.88 4.80
C GLY A 75 -11.84 -6.61 4.67
N VAL A 76 -11.39 -6.10 5.82
CA VAL A 76 -10.47 -4.97 5.93
C VAL A 76 -9.08 -5.48 6.34
N ILE A 77 -8.02 -5.03 5.67
CA ILE A 77 -6.63 -5.37 5.99
C ILE A 77 -5.94 -4.16 6.61
N ASP A 78 -5.61 -4.27 7.90
CA ASP A 78 -4.95 -3.17 8.61
C ASP A 78 -3.45 -3.08 8.34
N LYS A 79 -2.82 -2.00 8.84
CA LYS A 79 -1.38 -1.75 8.66
C LYS A 79 -0.47 -2.82 9.29
N LYS A 80 -0.99 -3.64 10.21
CA LYS A 80 -0.27 -4.77 10.84
C LYS A 80 -0.45 -6.08 10.06
N GLY A 81 -1.27 -6.09 9.01
CA GLY A 81 -1.59 -7.29 8.24
C GLY A 81 -2.65 -8.17 8.90
N GLU A 82 -3.42 -7.65 9.86
CA GLU A 82 -4.55 -8.38 10.44
C GLU A 82 -5.80 -8.15 9.59
N VAL A 83 -6.60 -9.21 9.41
CA VAL A 83 -7.79 -9.21 8.55
C VAL A 83 -9.03 -9.13 9.42
N HIS A 84 -9.89 -8.13 9.17
CA HIS A 84 -11.15 -7.92 9.87
C HIS A 84 -12.29 -8.20 8.91
N LEU A 85 -12.97 -9.34 9.07
CA LEU A 85 -14.07 -9.73 8.20
C LEU A 85 -15.34 -8.97 8.60
N VAL A 86 -15.90 -8.22 7.66
CA VAL A 86 -17.02 -7.28 7.88
C VAL A 86 -18.28 -7.64 7.09
N GLY A 87 -18.18 -8.49 6.06
CA GLY A 87 -19.35 -8.91 5.28
C GLY A 87 -19.17 -10.28 4.62
N ASN A 88 -20.28 -10.96 4.36
CA ASN A 88 -20.30 -12.26 3.68
C ASN A 88 -21.56 -12.38 2.81
N GLY A 89 -21.38 -12.31 1.50
CA GLY A 89 -22.44 -12.13 0.50
C GLY A 89 -22.13 -10.94 -0.40
N ARG A 90 -23.09 -10.50 -1.20
CA ARG A 90 -22.94 -9.28 -2.02
C ARG A 90 -22.55 -8.10 -1.11
N ALA A 91 -21.48 -7.39 -1.44
CA ALA A 91 -21.03 -6.17 -0.75
C ALA A 91 -20.98 -5.01 -1.74
N ASN A 92 -20.99 -3.76 -1.26
CA ASN A 92 -20.91 -2.57 -2.11
C ASN A 92 -19.45 -2.09 -2.23
N HIS A 93 -18.68 -2.69 -3.13
CA HIS A 93 -17.25 -2.41 -3.25
C HIS A 93 -16.79 -2.18 -4.70
N ALA A 94 -17.15 -3.07 -5.62
CA ALA A 94 -16.72 -3.00 -7.02
C ALA A 94 -17.56 -2.03 -7.85
N GLY A 95 -18.84 -1.85 -7.52
CA GLY A 95 -19.74 -1.02 -8.33
C GLY A 95 -19.89 -1.54 -9.78
N LEU A 96 -20.20 -0.62 -10.70
CA LEU A 96 -20.14 -0.90 -12.14
C LEU A 96 -18.70 -0.83 -12.63
N GLY A 97 -18.33 -1.74 -13.52
CA GLY A 97 -17.06 -1.70 -14.24
C GLY A 97 -17.17 -2.40 -15.58
N ASP A 98 -16.01 -2.76 -16.12
CA ASP A 98 -15.85 -3.14 -17.52
C ASP A 98 -16.10 -4.64 -17.75
N SER A 99 -17.00 -4.97 -18.68
CA SER A 99 -17.38 -6.36 -18.97
C SER A 99 -16.29 -7.17 -19.69
N ASP A 100 -15.41 -6.52 -20.44
CA ASP A 100 -14.24 -7.17 -21.06
C ASP A 100 -13.17 -7.49 -20.00
N VAL A 101 -13.01 -6.63 -18.98
CA VAL A 101 -12.17 -6.96 -17.81
C VAL A 101 -12.74 -8.16 -17.05
N LEU A 102 -14.06 -8.21 -16.83
CA LEU A 102 -14.69 -9.36 -16.17
C LEU A 102 -14.43 -10.65 -16.97
N ARG A 103 -14.56 -10.59 -18.29
CA ARG A 103 -14.29 -11.74 -19.17
C ARG A 103 -12.83 -12.19 -19.04
N ALA A 104 -11.89 -11.26 -19.02
CA ALA A 104 -10.47 -11.59 -18.83
C ALA A 104 -10.19 -12.24 -17.47
N VAL A 105 -10.86 -11.81 -16.40
CA VAL A 105 -10.79 -12.46 -15.07
C VAL A 105 -11.36 -13.88 -15.11
N VAL A 106 -12.50 -14.07 -15.76
CA VAL A 106 -13.17 -15.38 -15.91
C VAL A 106 -12.30 -16.35 -16.68
N ASP A 107 -11.67 -15.88 -17.76
CA ASP A 107 -10.82 -16.67 -18.66
C ASP A 107 -9.38 -16.79 -18.15
N GLU A 108 -9.05 -16.12 -17.04
CA GLU A 108 -7.70 -16.01 -16.49
C GLU A 108 -6.67 -15.57 -17.55
N SER A 109 -7.04 -14.54 -18.33
CA SER A 109 -6.24 -13.98 -19.41
C SER A 109 -5.65 -12.62 -19.03
N VAL A 110 -4.97 -11.94 -19.96
CA VAL A 110 -4.38 -10.62 -19.69
C VAL A 110 -5.52 -9.60 -19.67
N LEU A 111 -5.54 -8.70 -18.68
CA LEU A 111 -6.57 -7.68 -18.58
C LEU A 111 -6.46 -6.69 -19.76
N PRO A 112 -7.57 -6.34 -20.43
CA PRO A 112 -7.61 -5.19 -21.30
C PRO A 112 -7.51 -3.90 -20.48
N GLY A 113 -7.26 -2.78 -21.14
CA GLY A 113 -7.48 -1.48 -20.51
C GLY A 113 -8.98 -1.25 -20.35
N ASP A 114 -9.41 -0.84 -19.16
CA ASP A 114 -10.79 -0.51 -18.86
C ASP A 114 -11.23 0.74 -19.61
N ASN A 115 -12.38 0.69 -20.27
CA ASN A 115 -12.94 1.81 -21.02
C ASN A 115 -14.44 2.03 -20.82
N GLU A 116 -15.12 1.10 -20.14
CA GLU A 116 -16.56 1.18 -19.86
C GLU A 116 -16.94 0.76 -18.44
N ALA A 117 -18.21 1.01 -18.07
CA ALA A 117 -18.76 0.68 -16.75
C ALA A 117 -20.19 0.14 -16.91
N ASP A 118 -20.30 -1.02 -17.52
CA ASP A 118 -21.55 -1.63 -18.02
C ASP A 118 -21.99 -2.89 -17.24
N THR A 119 -21.15 -3.42 -16.34
CA THR A 119 -21.44 -4.65 -15.59
C THR A 119 -21.33 -4.49 -14.08
N ASP A 120 -22.23 -5.12 -13.31
CA ASP A 120 -22.21 -5.09 -11.83
C ASP A 120 -21.14 -6.03 -11.26
N GLY A 121 -20.03 -5.48 -10.80
CA GLY A 121 -18.94 -6.23 -10.20
C GLY A 121 -19.24 -6.75 -8.78
N ASN A 122 -20.19 -6.14 -8.07
CA ASN A 122 -20.45 -6.47 -6.66
C ASN A 122 -20.90 -7.93 -6.43
N ARG A 123 -21.39 -8.59 -7.48
CA ARG A 123 -21.78 -10.00 -7.41
C ARG A 123 -20.64 -10.97 -7.71
N HIS A 124 -19.55 -10.51 -8.32
CA HIS A 124 -18.51 -11.34 -8.94
C HIS A 124 -17.22 -11.39 -8.13
N PHE A 125 -16.95 -10.40 -7.29
CA PHE A 125 -15.66 -10.26 -6.62
C PHE A 125 -15.74 -10.36 -5.10
N TYR A 126 -14.72 -10.95 -4.49
CA TYR A 126 -14.45 -10.77 -3.07
C TYR A 126 -13.64 -9.48 -2.88
N GLY A 127 -14.28 -8.41 -2.44
CA GLY A 127 -13.59 -7.15 -2.12
C GLY A 127 -12.83 -7.18 -0.80
N PHE A 128 -11.57 -6.73 -0.82
CA PHE A 128 -10.76 -6.45 0.38
C PHE A 128 -10.29 -5.00 0.40
N GLU A 129 -10.63 -4.31 1.48
CA GLU A 129 -10.31 -2.92 1.72
C GLU A 129 -9.05 -2.78 2.57
N CYS A 130 -8.01 -2.14 2.05
CA CYS A 130 -6.76 -1.99 2.79
C CYS A 130 -6.65 -0.60 3.40
N ILE A 131 -6.30 -0.52 4.69
CA ILE A 131 -6.16 0.78 5.37
C ILE A 131 -4.99 1.56 4.75
N ASN A 132 -5.32 2.59 3.97
CA ASN A 132 -4.36 3.49 3.35
C ASN A 132 -5.06 4.81 2.97
N LEU A 133 -4.35 5.93 3.05
CA LEU A 133 -4.86 7.25 2.68
C LEU A 133 -5.07 7.45 1.17
N GLY A 134 -4.57 6.56 0.32
CA GLY A 134 -4.73 6.62 -1.14
C GLY A 134 -4.00 7.77 -1.83
N ASN A 135 -3.22 8.56 -1.10
CA ASN A 135 -2.52 9.75 -1.61
C ASN A 135 -1.17 9.45 -2.32
N GLY A 136 -0.78 8.18 -2.42
CA GLY A 136 0.49 7.75 -2.99
C GLY A 136 1.73 8.03 -2.12
N LYS A 137 1.55 8.58 -0.91
CA LYS A 137 2.60 8.86 0.08
C LYS A 137 2.50 7.98 1.32
N ASP A 138 1.28 7.60 1.70
CA ASP A 138 1.04 6.71 2.84
C ASP A 138 1.60 5.31 2.56
N PRO A 139 2.56 4.83 3.36
CA PRO A 139 3.26 3.59 3.06
C PRO A 139 2.33 2.37 3.13
N TRP A 140 2.71 1.34 2.39
CA TRP A 140 2.17 -0.01 2.48
C TRP A 140 3.17 -0.89 3.23
N PRO A 141 3.00 -1.11 4.56
CA PRO A 141 3.89 -1.98 5.31
C PRO A 141 3.97 -3.38 4.69
N GLU A 142 5.13 -4.04 4.76
CA GLU A 142 5.29 -5.40 4.21
C GLU A 142 4.27 -6.38 4.80
N ALA A 143 3.96 -6.29 6.09
CA ALA A 143 2.94 -7.13 6.72
C ALA A 143 1.54 -6.94 6.10
N GLN A 144 1.19 -5.71 5.68
CA GLN A 144 -0.06 -5.43 4.98
C GLN A 144 -0.05 -6.02 3.57
N LYS A 145 1.06 -5.89 2.83
CA LYS A 145 1.20 -6.48 1.48
C LYS A 145 1.20 -8.00 1.51
N GLU A 146 1.87 -8.60 2.48
CA GLU A 146 1.85 -10.05 2.72
C GLU A 146 0.44 -10.54 3.06
N ALA A 147 -0.33 -9.76 3.83
CA ALA A 147 -1.71 -10.10 4.12
C ALA A 147 -2.61 -10.05 2.88
N ILE A 148 -2.45 -9.05 2.00
CA ILE A 148 -3.15 -8.98 0.70
C ILE A 148 -2.86 -10.24 -0.13
N GLU A 149 -1.58 -10.57 -0.26
CA GLU A 149 -1.10 -11.74 -0.98
C GLU A 149 -1.70 -13.04 -0.42
N LYS A 150 -1.65 -13.24 0.90
CA LYS A 150 -2.20 -14.43 1.58
C LYS A 150 -3.70 -14.54 1.40
N VAL A 151 -4.45 -13.44 1.59
CA VAL A 151 -5.91 -13.44 1.41
C VAL A 151 -6.26 -13.87 -0.02
N ALA A 152 -5.63 -13.25 -1.02
CA ALA A 152 -5.84 -13.57 -2.42
C ALA A 152 -5.48 -15.03 -2.73
N ALA A 153 -4.29 -15.49 -2.31
CA ALA A 153 -3.86 -16.86 -2.55
C ALA A 153 -4.78 -17.90 -1.89
N ALA A 154 -5.26 -17.66 -0.68
CA ALA A 154 -6.18 -18.56 0.01
C ALA A 154 -7.51 -18.72 -0.76
N ILE A 155 -8.05 -17.62 -1.28
CA ILE A 155 -9.29 -17.63 -2.07
C ILE A 155 -9.05 -18.26 -3.44
N CYS A 156 -7.99 -17.88 -4.16
CA CYS A 156 -7.64 -18.46 -5.45
C CYS A 156 -7.42 -19.96 -5.34
N ARG A 157 -6.65 -20.42 -4.35
CA ARG A 157 -6.40 -21.85 -4.10
C ARG A 157 -7.68 -22.63 -3.82
N HIS A 158 -8.63 -22.04 -3.12
CA HIS A 158 -9.92 -22.68 -2.87
C HIS A 158 -10.74 -22.88 -4.14
N HIS A 159 -10.74 -21.91 -5.04
CA HIS A 159 -11.50 -21.97 -6.30
C HIS A 159 -10.73 -22.63 -7.46
N GLY A 160 -9.44 -22.91 -7.28
CA GLY A 160 -8.57 -23.39 -8.34
C GLY A 160 -8.17 -22.30 -9.34
N TRP A 161 -8.23 -21.03 -8.94
CA TRP A 161 -7.79 -19.89 -9.73
C TRP A 161 -6.29 -19.64 -9.59
N SER A 162 -5.73 -18.96 -10.58
CA SER A 162 -4.42 -18.34 -10.61
C SER A 162 -4.44 -16.92 -10.02
N GLU A 163 -3.29 -16.25 -10.02
CA GLU A 163 -3.17 -14.84 -9.67
C GLU A 163 -3.97 -13.91 -10.59
N ARG A 164 -4.35 -14.37 -11.78
CA ARG A 164 -5.05 -13.55 -12.78
C ARG A 164 -6.49 -13.23 -12.40
N SER A 165 -7.06 -13.98 -11.47
CA SER A 165 -8.35 -13.65 -10.86
C SER A 165 -8.26 -12.56 -9.77
N VAL A 166 -7.09 -11.92 -9.61
CA VAL A 166 -6.88 -10.87 -8.59
C VAL A 166 -6.59 -9.53 -9.27
N ILE A 167 -7.48 -8.57 -9.06
CA ILE A 167 -7.43 -7.25 -9.71
C ILE A 167 -7.49 -6.11 -8.70
N GLY A 168 -6.95 -4.96 -9.07
CA GLY A 168 -7.22 -3.70 -8.40
C GLY A 168 -8.48 -3.04 -8.97
N HIS A 169 -9.17 -2.23 -8.19
CA HIS A 169 -10.35 -1.48 -8.69
C HIS A 169 -10.02 -0.53 -9.85
N LYS A 170 -8.81 -0.01 -9.89
CA LYS A 170 -8.23 0.79 -10.99
C LYS A 170 -8.04 0.03 -12.30
N GLU A 171 -8.11 -1.30 -12.27
CA GLU A 171 -8.08 -2.16 -13.46
C GLU A 171 -9.52 -2.59 -13.84
N TRP A 172 -10.53 -2.18 -13.06
CA TRP A 172 -11.94 -2.60 -13.21
C TRP A 172 -12.85 -1.50 -13.76
N GLN A 173 -12.64 -0.25 -13.34
CA GLN A 173 -13.54 0.86 -13.65
C GLN A 173 -12.77 2.12 -14.08
N PRO A 174 -13.15 2.74 -15.22
CA PRO A 174 -12.54 3.96 -15.71
C PRO A 174 -12.51 5.09 -14.67
N GLY A 175 -11.32 5.66 -14.48
CA GLY A 175 -11.07 6.78 -13.58
C GLY A 175 -10.84 6.39 -12.11
N LYS A 176 -10.93 5.10 -11.75
CA LYS A 176 -10.51 4.62 -10.43
C LYS A 176 -8.99 4.57 -10.33
N GLN A 177 -8.48 4.81 -9.13
CA GLN A 177 -7.04 4.88 -8.85
C GLN A 177 -6.61 3.88 -7.77
N ASP A 178 -7.57 3.19 -7.13
CA ASP A 178 -7.33 2.26 -6.05
C ASP A 178 -6.98 0.84 -6.55
N PRO A 179 -5.95 0.16 -6.02
CA PRO A 179 -5.01 0.64 -5.01
C PRO A 179 -3.86 1.44 -5.63
N ARG A 180 -3.51 2.55 -4.97
CA ARG A 180 -2.34 3.39 -5.27
C ARG A 180 -1.20 3.12 -4.29
N GLY A 181 0.03 2.97 -4.81
CA GLY A 181 1.26 2.83 -4.02
C GLY A 181 2.07 1.55 -4.29
N PHE A 182 1.43 0.51 -4.85
CA PHE A 182 2.09 -0.65 -5.45
C PHE A 182 1.44 -1.00 -6.79
N THR A 183 2.11 -1.81 -7.61
CA THR A 183 1.58 -2.29 -8.89
C THR A 183 0.83 -3.62 -8.70
N MET A 184 -0.30 -3.78 -9.38
CA MET A 184 -1.02 -5.06 -9.35
C MET A 184 -0.22 -6.18 -10.00
N ASP A 185 0.65 -5.88 -10.98
CA ASP A 185 1.64 -6.83 -11.50
C ASP A 185 2.58 -7.39 -10.42
N GLY A 186 3.12 -6.51 -9.57
CA GLY A 186 3.97 -6.94 -8.47
C GLY A 186 3.20 -7.78 -7.45
N MET A 187 1.95 -7.41 -7.15
CA MET A 187 1.11 -8.18 -6.22
C MET A 187 0.73 -9.55 -6.77
N ARG A 188 0.28 -9.61 -8.04
CA ARG A 188 -0.04 -10.86 -8.73
C ARG A 188 1.18 -11.78 -8.82
N LYS A 189 2.38 -11.25 -9.06
CA LYS A 189 3.61 -12.04 -9.01
C LYS A 189 3.80 -12.72 -7.65
N ARG A 190 3.61 -11.99 -6.55
CA ARG A 190 3.72 -12.56 -5.19
C ARG A 190 2.69 -13.66 -4.94
N ILE A 191 1.46 -13.45 -5.41
CA ILE A 191 0.37 -14.43 -5.31
C ILE A 191 0.70 -15.69 -6.13
N ALA A 192 1.19 -15.54 -7.36
CA ALA A 192 1.59 -16.66 -8.22
C ALA A 192 2.69 -17.49 -7.58
N ASP A 193 3.73 -16.84 -7.03
CA ASP A 193 4.81 -17.51 -6.33
C ASP A 193 4.24 -18.34 -5.14
N ARG A 194 3.38 -17.74 -4.30
CA ARG A 194 2.71 -18.42 -3.17
C ARG A 194 1.81 -19.58 -3.59
N LEU A 195 1.06 -19.44 -4.68
CA LEU A 195 0.19 -20.51 -5.21
C LEU A 195 1.02 -21.69 -5.72
N GLY A 196 2.19 -21.44 -6.32
CA GLY A 196 3.12 -22.45 -6.82
C GLY A 196 3.88 -23.25 -5.77
N GLY A 197 3.53 -23.14 -4.48
CA GLY A 197 4.22 -23.83 -3.38
C GLY A 197 5.63 -23.31 -3.12
N LYS A 198 6.05 -22.26 -3.82
CA LYS A 198 7.07 -21.36 -3.32
C LYS A 198 6.35 -20.49 -2.32
N ASP A 199 6.17 -21.00 -1.09
CA ASP A 199 6.02 -20.10 0.03
C ASP A 199 7.07 -19.03 -0.20
N PRO A 200 6.71 -17.73 -0.30
CA PRO A 200 7.74 -16.74 -0.22
C PRO A 200 8.35 -17.05 1.12
N ALA A 201 9.58 -17.58 1.09
CA ALA A 201 10.45 -17.55 2.24
C ALA A 201 10.21 -16.17 2.83
N PRO A 202 9.87 -16.06 4.13
CA PRO A 202 9.52 -14.77 4.72
C PRO A 202 10.57 -13.84 4.19
N ASP A 203 10.14 -12.89 3.32
CA ASP A 203 11.06 -12.03 2.57
C ASP A 203 12.10 -11.67 3.61
N PRO A 204 13.38 -12.09 3.45
CA PRO A 204 14.34 -11.98 4.54
C PRO A 204 14.15 -10.55 4.94
N ARG A 205 13.63 -10.35 6.17
CA ARG A 205 13.11 -9.03 6.54
C ARG A 205 14.20 -8.10 6.02
N PRO A 206 13.91 -6.90 5.51
CA PRO A 206 14.81 -5.87 5.93
C PRO A 206 14.72 -5.93 7.47
N THR A 207 15.55 -6.77 8.12
CA THR A 207 16.34 -6.36 9.27
C THR A 207 16.63 -4.94 8.88
N PRO A 208 16.02 -3.93 9.55
CA PRO A 208 16.04 -2.57 9.06
C PRO A 208 17.46 -2.36 8.62
N SER A 209 17.70 -2.33 7.30
CA SER A 209 19.07 -2.25 6.82
C SER A 209 19.44 -0.92 7.41
N LYS A 210 20.40 -0.92 8.35
CA LYS A 210 20.82 0.29 9.05
C LYS A 210 20.82 1.37 7.98
N PRO A 211 19.98 2.42 8.09
CA PRO A 211 19.61 3.18 6.91
C PRO A 211 20.90 3.55 6.20
N SER A 212 21.09 3.06 4.97
CA SER A 212 22.37 3.27 4.30
C SER A 212 22.46 4.76 4.08
N TYR A 213 23.44 5.38 4.73
CA TYR A 213 23.67 6.80 4.60
C TYR A 213 24.70 7.03 3.51
N VAL A 214 24.51 8.11 2.76
CA VAL A 214 25.50 8.55 1.78
C VAL A 214 26.83 8.73 2.51
N PRO A 215 27.92 8.05 2.12
CA PRO A 215 29.24 8.33 2.67
C PRO A 215 29.60 9.79 2.45
N PHE A 216 30.33 10.41 3.37
CA PHE A 216 30.77 11.80 3.21
C PHE A 216 31.53 11.97 1.88
N PRO A 217 31.02 12.78 0.92
CA PRO A 217 31.60 12.87 -0.43
C PRO A 217 32.89 13.70 -0.51
N GLY A 218 33.37 14.22 0.63
CA GLY A 218 34.47 15.17 0.70
C GLY A 218 33.97 16.62 0.82
N ALA A 219 34.74 17.48 1.48
CA ALA A 219 34.35 18.88 1.69
C ALA A 219 34.28 19.65 0.37
N ASP A 220 35.21 19.35 -0.55
CA ASP A 220 35.30 19.97 -1.87
C ASP A 220 34.08 19.70 -2.77
N PHE A 221 33.25 18.70 -2.44
CA PHE A 221 31.98 18.45 -3.12
C PHE A 221 30.99 19.61 -2.92
N PHE A 222 31.08 20.34 -1.81
CA PHE A 222 30.09 21.37 -1.45
C PHE A 222 30.59 22.76 -1.83
N HIS A 223 30.37 23.12 -3.09
CA HIS A 223 30.70 24.44 -3.64
C HIS A 223 29.51 25.03 -4.40
N LEU A 224 29.51 26.36 -4.54
CA LEU A 224 28.45 27.08 -5.23
C LEU A 224 28.27 26.54 -6.66
N GLY A 225 27.01 26.30 -7.05
CA GLY A 225 26.64 25.79 -8.37
C GLY A 225 26.76 24.27 -8.53
N GLN A 226 27.26 23.53 -7.54
CA GLN A 226 27.25 22.06 -7.57
C GLN A 226 25.82 21.54 -7.61
N LYS A 227 25.53 20.55 -8.47
CA LYS A 227 24.21 19.91 -8.58
C LYS A 227 24.28 18.42 -8.28
N SER A 228 23.47 17.95 -7.35
CA SER A 228 23.39 16.53 -7.01
C SER A 228 22.12 16.19 -6.22
N PRO A 229 21.51 15.00 -6.43
CA PRO A 229 20.45 14.51 -5.55
C PRO A 229 20.89 14.37 -4.08
N ILE A 230 22.19 14.23 -3.83
CA ILE A 230 22.77 14.20 -2.47
C ILE A 230 22.50 15.52 -1.72
N ILE A 231 22.54 16.65 -2.42
CA ILE A 231 22.27 17.98 -1.84
C ILE A 231 20.79 18.08 -1.44
N THR A 232 19.88 17.63 -2.31
CA THR A 232 18.44 17.56 -1.98
C THR A 232 18.19 16.68 -0.76
N ALA A 233 18.80 15.49 -0.71
CA ALA A 233 18.63 14.54 0.39
C ALA A 233 19.18 15.10 1.72
N MET A 234 20.34 15.75 1.67
CA MET A 234 20.93 16.45 2.81
C MET A 234 20.02 17.58 3.29
N GLY A 235 19.53 18.43 2.39
CA GLY A 235 18.66 19.55 2.73
C GLY A 235 17.34 19.11 3.38
N ARG A 236 16.72 18.04 2.88
CA ARG A 236 15.54 17.43 3.52
C ARG A 236 15.84 16.96 4.94
N ARG A 237 17.03 16.41 5.17
CA ARG A 237 17.43 15.96 6.49
C ARG A 237 17.70 17.12 7.45
N LEU A 238 18.29 18.22 6.97
CA LEU A 238 18.44 19.46 7.74
C LEU A 238 17.08 20.04 8.15
N VAL A 239 16.09 20.04 7.26
CA VAL A 239 14.71 20.42 7.58
C VAL A 239 14.12 19.52 8.68
N ALA A 240 14.28 18.20 8.54
CA ALA A 240 13.80 17.25 9.55
C ALA A 240 14.47 17.40 10.92
N GLU A 241 15.70 17.92 10.96
CA GLU A 241 16.42 18.27 12.19
C GLU A 241 16.08 19.67 12.72
N GLY A 242 15.18 20.40 12.07
CA GLY A 242 14.82 21.78 12.45
C GLY A 242 15.92 22.80 12.17
N CYS A 243 16.86 22.48 11.28
CA CYS A 243 17.97 23.35 10.88
C CYS A 243 17.78 23.94 9.47
N GLY A 244 16.63 23.71 8.82
CA GLY A 244 16.37 24.20 7.47
C GLY A 244 16.15 25.71 7.41
N HIS A 245 16.91 26.38 6.54
CA HIS A 245 16.79 27.81 6.22
C HIS A 245 16.43 28.00 4.74
N TYR A 246 15.40 27.28 4.30
CA TYR A 246 14.88 27.31 2.93
C TYR A 246 13.58 28.10 2.85
N GLU A 247 13.40 28.90 1.81
CA GLU A 247 12.15 29.64 1.56
C GLU A 247 11.10 28.73 0.89
N GLU A 248 11.47 28.05 -0.20
CA GLU A 248 10.59 27.13 -0.94
C GLU A 248 10.86 25.64 -0.62
N GLY A 249 12.05 25.34 -0.09
CA GLY A 249 12.51 24.00 0.24
C GLY A 249 13.85 23.65 -0.40
N PRO A 250 14.45 22.50 -0.02
CA PRO A 250 15.76 22.09 -0.53
C PRO A 250 15.68 21.60 -1.98
N GLY A 251 16.55 22.14 -2.84
CA GLY A 251 16.74 21.74 -4.23
C GLY A 251 18.03 20.94 -4.45
N PRO A 252 18.31 20.51 -5.71
CA PRO A 252 19.50 19.73 -6.05
C PRO A 252 20.77 20.56 -6.18
N GLU A 253 20.66 21.89 -6.23
CA GLU A 253 21.79 22.80 -6.37
C GLU A 253 22.27 23.28 -5.00
N TRP A 254 23.59 23.29 -4.78
CA TRP A 254 24.16 23.82 -3.55
C TRP A 254 24.13 25.34 -3.56
N THR A 255 23.44 25.90 -2.58
CA THR A 255 23.22 27.35 -2.44
C THR A 255 23.64 27.86 -1.05
N GLU A 256 23.56 29.18 -0.88
CA GLU A 256 23.72 29.80 0.44
C GLU A 256 22.68 29.35 1.47
N ALA A 257 21.49 28.95 1.03
CA ALA A 257 20.47 28.38 1.93
C ALA A 257 20.95 27.05 2.52
N ASP A 258 21.61 26.20 1.73
CA ASP A 258 22.21 24.95 2.19
C ASP A 258 23.35 25.20 3.17
N ARG A 259 24.26 26.13 2.85
CA ARG A 259 25.37 26.51 3.74
C ARG A 259 24.88 27.03 5.09
N LYS A 260 23.85 27.88 5.10
CA LYS A 260 23.23 28.39 6.34
C LYS A 260 22.55 27.27 7.12
N SER A 261 21.80 26.41 6.43
CA SER A 261 21.12 25.26 7.04
C SER A 261 22.11 24.30 7.70
N TYR A 262 23.22 24.03 7.03
CA TYR A 262 24.25 23.14 7.54
C TYR A 262 25.05 23.75 8.69
N ARG A 263 25.27 25.08 8.68
CA ARG A 263 25.86 25.81 9.80
C ARG A 263 25.00 25.70 11.05
N ALA A 264 23.68 25.84 10.93
CA ALA A 264 22.75 25.63 12.04
C ALA A 264 22.85 24.20 12.60
N TRP A 265 23.00 23.20 11.73
CA TRP A 265 23.24 21.82 12.14
C TRP A 265 24.57 21.63 12.89
N GLN A 266 25.67 22.19 12.40
CA GLN A 266 26.96 22.17 13.10
C GLN A 266 26.86 22.82 14.49
N HIS A 267 26.16 23.96 14.60
CA HIS A 267 25.94 24.60 15.89
C HIS A 267 25.08 23.77 16.84
N LYS A 268 24.02 23.11 16.33
CA LYS A 268 23.17 22.16 17.08
C LYS A 268 23.99 20.98 17.62
N LEU A 269 25.03 20.57 16.88
CA LEU A 269 25.99 19.55 17.31
C LEU A 269 27.12 20.08 18.19
N HIS A 270 27.04 21.33 18.64
CA HIS A 270 28.03 22.02 19.48
C HIS A 270 29.40 22.31 18.84
N PHE A 271 29.52 22.24 17.51
CA PHE A 271 30.72 22.75 16.82
C PHE A 271 30.80 24.27 16.88
N ARG A 272 32.02 24.82 16.84
CA ARG A 272 32.30 26.27 17.01
C ARG A 272 33.45 26.70 16.10
N GLY A 273 33.55 28.02 15.89
CA GLY A 273 34.62 28.61 15.08
C GLY A 273 34.66 28.04 13.67
N ARG A 274 35.86 27.68 13.20
CA ARG A 274 36.07 27.10 11.86
C ARG A 274 35.35 25.77 11.62
N ASP A 275 35.00 25.03 12.67
CA ASP A 275 34.33 23.74 12.53
C ASP A 275 32.80 23.86 12.38
N ALA A 276 32.28 25.10 12.41
CA ALA A 276 30.87 25.45 12.18
C ALA A 276 30.73 26.51 11.08
N ASP A 277 31.42 26.31 9.96
CA ASP A 277 31.49 27.21 8.80
C ASP A 277 30.37 27.01 7.75
N GLY A 278 29.50 26.03 7.95
CA GLY A 278 28.43 25.66 7.03
C GLY A 278 28.86 24.74 5.89
N ILE A 279 30.14 24.36 5.80
CA ILE A 279 30.60 23.33 4.87
C ILE A 279 30.56 21.97 5.58
N PRO A 280 29.96 20.93 4.96
CA PRO A 280 29.92 19.62 5.56
C PRO A 280 31.31 19.05 5.81
N GLY A 281 31.52 18.59 7.05
CA GLY A 281 32.68 17.79 7.45
C GLY A 281 32.25 16.40 7.85
N LYS A 282 33.15 15.42 7.77
CA LYS A 282 32.84 14.01 8.03
C LYS A 282 32.07 13.76 9.33
N ALA A 283 32.50 14.38 10.44
CA ALA A 283 31.89 14.17 11.75
C ALA A 283 30.45 14.71 11.87
N SER A 284 30.15 15.86 11.25
CA SER A 284 28.80 16.42 11.23
C SER A 284 27.90 15.72 10.21
N TRP A 285 28.49 15.24 9.12
CA TRP A 285 27.81 14.49 8.06
C TRP A 285 27.33 13.11 8.55
N ASP A 286 28.22 12.35 9.19
CA ASP A 286 27.92 11.02 9.74
C ASP A 286 26.78 11.09 10.78
N LYS A 287 26.66 12.20 11.51
CA LYS A 287 25.56 12.45 12.45
C LYS A 287 24.26 12.86 11.76
N LEU A 288 24.36 13.59 10.64
CA LEU A 288 23.18 14.07 9.92
C LEU A 288 22.37 12.91 9.35
N LYS A 289 23.03 11.79 8.99
CA LYS A 289 22.35 10.56 8.54
C LYS A 289 21.56 10.81 7.25
N VAL A 290 22.25 11.33 6.22
CA VAL A 290 21.67 11.62 4.90
C VAL A 290 21.35 10.31 4.17
N PRO A 291 20.08 10.02 3.83
CA PRO A 291 19.70 8.76 3.20
C PRO A 291 20.25 8.67 1.77
N VAL A 292 20.69 7.47 1.37
CA VAL A 292 20.94 7.18 -0.06
C VAL A 292 19.63 7.35 -0.83
N SER A 293 19.67 8.14 -1.91
CA SER A 293 18.55 8.39 -2.82
C SER A 293 18.31 7.23 -3.76
#